data_AF-A0A0K6I7V3-F1
#
_entry.id   AF-A0A0K6I7V3-F1
#
_cell.length_a   1.000
_cell.length_b   1.000
_cell.length_c   1.000
_cell.angle_alpha   90.00
_cell.angle_beta   90.00
_cell.angle_gamma   90.00
#
_symmetry.space_group_name_H-M   'P 1'
#
loop_
_entity.id
_entity.type
_entity.pdbx_description
1 polymer ?
#
loop_
_entity_poly.entity_id
_entity_poly.type
_entity_poly.pdbx_seq_one_letter_code
_entity_poly.pdbx_strand_id
1 'polypeptide(L)'
;MAVDTTESKSGRALSGFGRGKRAVNLSLDPALLEEARAMDLNLSQAAEEGLRQAVSRMRAEIWLRENAAALESSNAWVEENGLPLDQYRQF
;
A
#
# COMPACT_ATOMS: atom_id res chain seq x y z
N MET A 1 42.08 34.27 11.05
CA MET A 1 40.62 34.35 10.88
C MET A 1 40.36 34.59 9.40
N ALA A 2 40.27 33.51 8.64
CA ALA A 2 39.88 33.51 7.23
C ALA A 2 38.94 32.30 7.08
N VAL A 3 37.66 32.60 6.82
CA VAL A 3 36.60 31.61 6.64
C VAL A 3 36.62 31.22 5.16
N ASP A 4 37.10 30.01 4.88
CA ASP A 4 37.01 29.43 3.54
C ASP A 4 35.78 28.53 3.50
N THR A 5 34.70 29.06 2.95
CA THR A 5 33.54 28.31 2.50
C THR A 5 33.77 27.97 1.04
N THR A 6 33.98 26.69 0.72
CA THR A 6 33.37 26.07 -0.45
C THR A 6 33.18 24.57 -0.23
N GLU A 7 31.92 24.18 -0.13
CA GLU A 7 31.47 22.83 -0.41
C GLU A 7 31.88 22.40 -1.83
N SER A 8 32.41 21.19 -1.99
CA SER A 8 32.24 20.45 -3.24
C SER A 8 32.17 18.96 -2.97
N LYS A 9 30.96 18.55 -2.56
CA LYS A 9 30.20 17.46 -3.17
C LYS A 9 31.02 16.22 -3.60
N SER A 10 31.54 15.50 -2.61
CA SER A 10 31.98 14.12 -2.82
C SER A 10 30.76 13.25 -3.14
N GLY A 11 30.81 12.60 -4.31
CA GLY A 11 29.69 11.89 -4.92
C GLY A 11 29.10 10.83 -4.00
N ARG A 12 27.87 11.08 -3.54
CA ARG A 12 27.04 10.05 -2.93
C ARG A 12 26.61 9.10 -4.03
N ALA A 13 27.29 7.97 -4.13
CA ALA A 13 26.83 6.82 -4.91
C ALA A 13 25.39 6.52 -4.50
N LEU A 14 24.45 6.67 -5.44
CA LEU A 14 23.11 6.13 -5.32
C LEU A 14 23.24 4.61 -5.39
N SER A 15 23.50 3.97 -4.25
CA SER A 15 23.49 2.52 -4.14
C SER A 15 22.11 2.03 -4.56
N GLY A 16 22.08 1.15 -5.55
CA GLY A 16 20.91 0.82 -6.36
C GLY A 16 19.63 0.55 -5.57
N PHE A 17 18.51 0.98 -6.15
CA PHE A 17 17.20 0.41 -5.87
C PHE A 17 17.22 -1.04 -6.33
N GLY A 18 17.70 -1.93 -5.46
CA GLY A 18 17.65 -3.36 -5.68
C GLY A 18 16.20 -3.76 -5.89
N ARG A 19 15.85 -4.16 -7.12
CA ARG A 19 14.61 -4.89 -7.46
C ARG A 19 14.61 -6.31 -6.85
N GLY A 20 15.24 -6.48 -5.69
CA GLY A 20 15.42 -7.76 -5.01
C GLY A 20 14.47 -7.88 -3.83
N LYS A 21 13.84 -9.05 -3.69
CA LYS A 21 13.08 -9.39 -2.49
C LYS A 21 14.02 -9.39 -1.30
N ARG A 22 13.64 -8.70 -0.21
CA ARG A 22 14.38 -8.73 1.04
C ARG A 22 13.88 -9.91 1.87
N ALA A 23 14.78 -10.78 2.32
CA ALA A 23 14.43 -11.81 3.29
C ALA A 23 14.10 -11.15 4.64
N VAL A 24 12.99 -11.57 5.25
CA VAL A 24 12.51 -11.09 6.55
C VAL A 24 12.37 -12.30 7.46
N ASN A 25 12.89 -12.20 8.69
CA ASN A 25 12.64 -13.22 9.71
C ASN A 25 11.24 -13.00 10.29
N LEU A 26 10.38 -14.00 10.16
CA LEU A 26 9.00 -13.99 10.64
C LEU A 26 8.80 -15.18 11.57
N SER A 27 8.11 -14.95 12.68
CA SER A 27 7.65 -16.03 13.56
C SER A 27 6.24 -16.42 13.14
N LEU A 28 6.07 -17.67 12.71
CA LEU A 28 4.78 -18.25 12.28
C LEU A 28 4.48 -19.49 13.12
N ASP A 29 3.22 -19.90 13.13
CA ASP A 29 2.79 -21.13 13.78
C ASP A 29 3.52 -22.34 13.16
N PRO A 30 4.26 -23.14 13.95
CA PRO A 30 4.95 -24.31 13.45
C PRO A 30 4.00 -25.36 12.85
N ALA A 31 2.78 -25.51 13.37
CA ALA A 31 1.82 -26.47 12.83
C ALA A 31 1.41 -26.10 11.39
N LEU A 32 1.13 -24.82 11.17
CA LEU A 32 0.81 -24.28 9.84
C LEU A 32 1.98 -24.41 8.86
N LEU A 33 3.21 -24.25 9.34
CA LEU A 33 4.41 -24.44 8.51
C LEU A 33 4.58 -25.90 8.06
N GLU A 34 4.36 -26.85 8.96
CA GLU A 34 4.44 -28.28 8.63
C GLU A 34 3.33 -28.69 7.65
N GLU A 35 2.11 -28.20 7.84
CA GLU A 35 1.00 -28.40 6.89
C GLU A 35 1.33 -27.83 5.50
N ALA A 36 1.83 -26.59 5.44
CA ALA A 36 2.21 -25.96 4.18
C ALA A 36 3.35 -26.72 3.47
N ARG A 37 4.33 -27.24 4.22
CA ARG A 37 5.41 -28.08 3.68
C ARG A 37 4.89 -29.41 3.17
N ALA A 38 3.98 -30.06 3.89
CA ALA A 38 3.36 -31.32 3.45
C ALA A 38 2.57 -31.16 2.15
N MET A 39 2.07 -29.96 1.87
CA MET A 39 1.34 -29.60 0.66
C MET A 39 2.22 -29.01 -0.46
N ASP A 40 3.55 -28.99 -0.30
CA ASP A 40 4.52 -28.38 -1.24
C ASP A 40 4.18 -26.92 -1.60
N LEU A 41 3.66 -26.17 -0.61
CA LEU A 41 3.22 -24.80 -0.80
C LEU A 41 4.42 -23.85 -0.82
N ASN A 42 4.45 -22.95 -1.81
CA ASN A 42 5.48 -21.92 -1.89
C ASN A 42 5.27 -20.82 -0.82
N LEU A 43 5.85 -21.04 0.36
CA LEU A 43 5.74 -20.17 1.54
C LEU A 43 6.06 -18.70 1.24
N SER A 44 7.13 -18.45 0.47
CA SER A 44 7.52 -17.08 0.12
C SER A 44 6.48 -16.38 -0.73
N GLN A 45 5.90 -17.08 -1.71
CA GLN A 45 4.85 -16.53 -2.57
C GLN A 45 3.56 -16.28 -1.78
N ALA A 46 3.14 -17.24 -0.95
CA ALA A 46 1.93 -17.12 -0.15
C ALA A 46 2.04 -15.99 0.91
N ALA A 47 3.20 -15.86 1.55
CA ALA A 47 3.47 -14.77 2.48
C ALA A 47 3.45 -13.39 1.79
N GLU A 48 4.04 -13.30 0.59
CA GLU A 48 4.02 -12.05 -0.20
C GLU A 48 2.61 -11.65 -0.60
N GLU A 49 1.80 -12.61 -1.06
CA GLU A 49 0.41 -12.36 -1.47
C GLU A 49 -0.46 -11.98 -0.27
N GLY A 50 -0.34 -12.70 0.86
CA GLY A 50 -1.04 -12.36 2.09
C GLY A 50 -0.69 -10.96 2.59
N LEU A 51 0.60 -10.58 2.54
CA LEU A 51 1.04 -9.25 2.92
C LEU A 51 0.51 -8.17 1.97
N ARG A 52 0.51 -8.43 0.66
CA ARG A 52 -0.04 -7.50 -0.35
C ARG A 52 -1.52 -7.23 -0.10
N GLN A 53 -2.29 -8.27 0.17
CA GLN A 53 -3.72 -8.14 0.47
C GLN A 53 -3.96 -7.35 1.75
N ALA A 54 -3.23 -7.67 2.83
CA ALA A 54 -3.34 -6.94 4.10
C ALA A 54 -3.00 -5.45 3.95
N VAL A 55 -1.93 -5.12 3.23
CA VAL A 55 -1.53 -3.74 2.95
C VAL A 55 -2.58 -3.02 2.11
N SER A 56 -3.14 -3.68 1.10
CA SER A 56 -4.18 -3.10 0.25
C SER A 56 -5.45 -2.77 1.06
N ARG A 57 -5.87 -3.67 1.95
CA ARG A 57 -7.04 -3.47 2.83
C ARG A 57 -6.80 -2.28 3.77
N MET A 58 -5.66 -2.25 4.45
CA MET A 58 -5.31 -1.15 5.35
C MET A 58 -5.24 0.20 4.62
N ARG A 59 -4.69 0.21 3.39
CA ARG A 59 -4.68 1.43 2.56
C ARG A 59 -6.09 1.88 2.18
N ALA A 60 -6.97 0.96 1.83
CA ALA A 60 -8.36 1.28 1.51
C ALA A 60 -9.09 1.85 2.74
N GLU A 61 -8.87 1.27 3.93
CA GLU A 61 -9.45 1.78 5.20
C GLU A 61 -8.94 3.18 5.55
N ILE A 62 -7.62 3.42 5.39
CA ILE A 62 -7.03 4.75 5.59
C ILE A 62 -7.64 5.74 4.60
N TRP A 63 -7.72 5.37 3.32
CA TRP A 63 -8.30 6.22 2.29
C TRP A 63 -9.77 6.55 2.60
N LEU A 64 -10.58 5.57 2.99
CA LEU A 64 -11.98 5.79 3.37
C LEU A 64 -12.09 6.77 4.55
N ARG A 65 -11.23 6.62 5.56
CA ARG A 65 -11.21 7.54 6.71
C ARG A 65 -10.83 8.96 6.30
N GLU A 66 -9.83 9.11 5.45
CA GLU A 66 -9.36 10.41 4.97
C GLU A 66 -10.38 11.08 4.04
N ASN A 67 -11.13 10.31 3.26
CA ASN A 67 -12.07 10.81 2.27
C ASN A 67 -13.52 10.82 2.77
N ALA A 68 -13.78 10.44 4.03
CA ALA A 68 -15.12 10.36 4.60
C ALA A 68 -15.89 11.69 4.45
N ALA A 69 -15.25 12.83 4.78
CA ALA A 69 -15.88 14.15 4.64
C ALA A 69 -16.14 14.55 3.18
N ALA A 70 -15.27 14.14 2.25
CA ALA A 70 -15.47 14.38 0.82
C ALA A 70 -16.61 13.53 0.25
N LEU A 71 -16.71 12.27 0.69
CA LEU A 71 -17.81 11.38 0.35
C LEU A 71 -19.14 11.88 0.93
N GLU A 72 -19.15 12.33 2.19
CA GLU A 72 -20.35 12.85 2.83
C GLU A 72 -20.85 14.14 2.16
N SER A 73 -19.96 15.08 1.85
CA SER A 73 -20.34 16.31 1.13
C SER A 73 -20.83 16.01 -0.29
N SER A 74 -20.22 15.06 -0.99
CA SER A 74 -20.69 14.60 -2.30
C SER A 74 -22.07 13.92 -2.20
N ASN A 75 -22.30 13.11 -1.18
CA ASN A 75 -23.57 12.42 -0.95
C ASN A 75 -24.68 13.43 -0.62
N ALA A 76 -24.42 14.38 0.29
CA ALA A 76 -25.36 15.45 0.63
C ALA A 76 -25.74 16.28 -0.60
N TRP A 77 -24.77 16.60 -1.46
CA TRP A 77 -25.06 17.32 -2.70
C TRP A 77 -25.97 16.52 -3.65
N VAL A 78 -25.77 15.19 -3.77
CA VAL A 78 -26.64 14.32 -4.56
C VAL A 78 -28.03 14.18 -3.95
N GLU A 79 -28.16 14.15 -2.63
CA GLU A 79 -29.47 14.14 -1.94
C GLU A 79 -30.25 15.44 -2.20
N GLU A 80 -29.57 16.58 -2.17
CA GLU A 80 -30.18 17.90 -2.40
C GLU A 80 -30.51 18.16 -3.87
N ASN A 81 -29.64 17.75 -4.80
CA ASN A 81 -29.74 18.12 -6.22
C ASN A 81 -30.21 16.99 -7.13
N GLY A 82 -30.38 15.78 -6.58
CA GLY A 82 -30.61 14.57 -7.35
C GLY A 82 -29.36 14.10 -8.10
N LEU A 83 -29.48 12.97 -8.79
CA LEU A 83 -28.40 12.42 -9.61
C LEU A 83 -28.26 13.27 -10.89
N PRO A 84 -27.11 13.93 -11.16
CA PRO A 84 -26.96 14.86 -12.29
C PRO A 84 -27.23 14.26 -13.66
N LEU A 85 -27.02 12.95 -13.78
CA LEU A 85 -27.12 12.19 -15.01
C LEU A 85 -28.35 11.29 -15.06
N ASP A 86 -29.26 11.37 -14.08
CA ASP A 86 -30.47 10.52 -14.04
C ASP A 86 -31.35 10.75 -15.27
N GLN A 87 -31.42 12.00 -15.73
CA GLN A 87 -32.13 12.43 -16.93
C GLN A 87 -31.62 11.83 -18.25
N TYR A 88 -30.47 11.16 -18.25
CA TYR A 88 -29.89 10.50 -19.44
C TYR A 88 -29.88 8.97 -19.33
N ARG A 89 -30.44 8.40 -18.24
CA ARG A 89 -30.52 6.95 -18.07
C ARG A 89 -31.55 6.37 -19.05
N GLN A 90 -31.07 5.72 -20.12
CA GLN A 90 -31.91 4.89 -21.00
C GLN A 90 -32.09 3.52 -20.36
N PHE A 91 -33.35 3.11 -20.14
CA PHE A 91 -33.76 1.77 -19.68
C PHE A 91 -34.13 0.88 -20.87
#